data_AF-A0A9D9PU30-F1
#
_entry.id   AF-A0A9D9PU30-F1
#
_cell.length_a   1.000
_cell.length_b   1.000
_cell.length_c   1.000
_cell.angle_alpha   90.00
_cell.angle_beta   90.00
_cell.angle_gamma   90.00
#
_symmetry.space_group_name_H-M   'P 1'
#
loop_
_entity.id
_entity.type
_entity.pdbx_description
1 polymer ?
#
loop_
_entity_poly.entity_id
_entity_poly.type
_entity_poly.pdbx_seq_one_letter_code
_entity_poly.pdbx_strand_id
1 'polypeptide(L)'
;MKSAFELAMERLGATTHEFTPEQKERLAAVDREFAAKIAQARFENQARLAKAEGDVEKLQQIQDDLTVELRSLEERKERAKQQLRKEFGA
;
A
#
# COMPACT_ATOMS: atom_id res chain seq x y z
N MET A 1 24.52 -19.16 11.28
CA MET A 1 25.22 -19.02 9.99
C MET A 1 24.53 -17.87 9.27
N LYS A 2 25.21 -16.74 9.01
CA LYS A 2 24.57 -15.55 8.41
C LYS A 2 24.15 -15.86 6.98
N SER A 3 23.03 -15.29 6.52
CA SER A 3 22.58 -15.48 5.14
C SER A 3 23.47 -14.70 4.15
N ALA A 4 23.54 -15.14 2.88
CA ALA A 4 24.30 -14.45 1.84
C ALA A 4 23.82 -13.01 1.61
N PHE A 5 22.54 -12.74 1.91
CA PHE A 5 21.93 -11.42 1.86
C PHE A 5 22.44 -10.51 2.98
N GLU A 6 22.46 -10.99 4.22
CA GLU A 6 23.03 -10.27 5.36
C GLU A 6 24.50 -9.90 5.11
N LEU A 7 25.28 -10.81 4.56
CA LEU A 7 26.69 -10.59 4.25
C LEU A 7 26.91 -9.52 3.16
N ALA A 8 25.99 -9.44 2.19
CA ALA A 8 26.04 -8.45 1.11
C ALA A 8 25.66 -7.05 1.62
N MET A 9 24.69 -6.95 2.52
CA MET A 9 24.28 -5.68 3.14
C MET A 9 25.34 -5.14 4.11
N GLU A 10 26.00 -6.02 4.86
CA GLU A 10 27.12 -5.68 5.76
C GLU A 10 28.31 -5.08 4.98
N ARG A 11 28.57 -5.58 3.75
CA ARG A 11 29.60 -5.04 2.84
C ARG A 11 29.24 -3.69 2.21
N LEU A 12 27.95 -3.37 2.10
CA LEU A 12 27.44 -2.12 1.55
C LEU A 12 27.41 -0.96 2.57
N GLY A 13 27.84 -1.20 3.82
CA GLY A 13 27.81 -0.20 4.89
C GLY A 13 26.38 0.19 5.32
N ALA A 14 25.36 -0.53 4.82
CA ALA A 14 23.98 -0.32 5.22
C ALA A 14 23.74 -1.09 6.51
N THR A 15 23.51 -0.38 7.61
CA THR A 15 22.90 -0.97 8.80
C THR A 15 21.55 -1.54 8.39
N THR A 16 21.49 -2.86 8.22
CA THR A 16 20.24 -3.54 7.95
C THR A 16 19.50 -3.51 9.28
N HIS A 17 18.65 -2.50 9.50
CA HIS A 17 17.69 -2.55 10.58
C HIS A 17 16.73 -3.69 10.26
N GLU A 18 17.05 -4.87 10.74
CA GLU A 18 16.15 -6.00 10.66
C GLU A 18 14.96 -5.73 11.59
N PHE A 19 13.78 -5.59 11.00
CA PHE A 19 12.55 -5.49 11.78
C PHE A 19 12.30 -6.81 12.51
N THR A 20 11.88 -6.72 13.78
CA THR A 20 11.43 -7.89 14.54
C THR A 20 10.21 -8.54 13.87
N PRO A 21 9.90 -9.81 14.15
CA PRO A 21 8.68 -10.45 13.63
C PRO A 21 7.42 -9.62 13.90
N GLU A 22 7.31 -9.01 15.08
CA GLU A 22 6.18 -8.17 15.48
C GLU A 22 6.12 -6.87 14.66
N GLN A 23 7.26 -6.22 14.41
CA GLN A 23 7.33 -5.02 13.57
C GLN A 23 6.97 -5.34 12.11
N LYS A 24 7.43 -6.48 11.58
CA LYS A 24 7.06 -6.97 10.25
C LYS A 24 5.55 -7.24 10.17
N GLU A 25 4.97 -7.85 11.20
CA GLU A 25 3.53 -8.12 11.25
C GLU A 25 2.71 -6.83 11.34
N ARG A 26 3.16 -5.81 12.08
CA ARG A 26 2.52 -4.48 12.09
C ARG A 26 2.52 -3.83 10.71
N LEU A 27 3.63 -3.92 9.96
CA LEU A 27 3.69 -3.43 8.58
C LEU A 27 2.75 -4.23 7.65
N ALA A 28 2.74 -5.55 7.78
CA ALA A 28 1.88 -6.43 6.99
C ALA A 28 0.39 -6.18 7.27
N ALA A 29 0.02 -5.88 8.52
CA ALA A 29 -1.34 -5.52 8.89
C ALA A 29 -1.82 -4.27 8.14
N VAL A 30 -0.96 -3.24 8.01
CA VAL A 30 -1.26 -2.05 7.19
C VAL A 30 -1.44 -2.43 5.72
N ASP A 31 -0.56 -3.26 5.16
CA ASP A 31 -0.70 -3.68 3.77
C ASP A 31 -2.02 -4.45 3.53
N ARG A 32 -2.44 -5.33 4.46
CA ARG A 32 -3.72 -6.05 4.38
C ARG A 32 -4.92 -5.11 4.49
N GLU A 33 -4.88 -4.16 5.43
CA GLU A 33 -5.95 -3.16 5.61
C GLU A 33 -6.16 -2.33 4.34
N PHE A 34 -5.07 -1.81 3.75
CA PHE A 34 -5.17 -1.00 2.55
C PHE A 34 -5.48 -1.83 1.29
N ALA A 35 -5.04 -3.10 1.22
CA ALA A 35 -5.46 -4.00 0.16
C ALA A 35 -6.98 -4.22 0.18
N ALA A 36 -7.59 -4.39 1.35
CA ALA A 36 -9.04 -4.49 1.49
C ALA A 36 -9.76 -3.21 1.03
N LYS A 37 -9.27 -2.03 1.42
CA LYS A 37 -9.83 -0.74 0.97
C LYS A 37 -9.74 -0.54 -0.54
N ILE A 38 -8.60 -0.91 -1.14
CA ILE A 38 -8.41 -0.84 -2.59
C ILE A 38 -9.36 -1.79 -3.31
N ALA A 39 -9.54 -3.02 -2.79
CA ALA A 39 -10.49 -3.98 -3.35
C ALA A 39 -11.92 -3.45 -3.29
N GLN A 40 -12.31 -2.86 -2.15
CA GLN A 40 -13.62 -2.22 -1.98
C GLN A 40 -13.83 -1.08 -2.98
N ALA A 41 -12.88 -0.14 -3.09
CA ALA A 41 -12.98 0.99 -4.03
C ALA A 41 -13.16 0.52 -5.48
N ARG A 42 -12.42 -0.53 -5.88
CA ARG A 42 -12.57 -1.14 -7.21
C ARG A 42 -13.93 -1.79 -7.41
N PHE A 43 -14.44 -2.51 -6.41
CA PHE A 43 -15.77 -3.14 -6.46
C PHE A 43 -16.88 -2.09 -6.59
N GLU A 44 -16.84 -1.04 -5.79
CA GLU A 44 -17.80 0.07 -5.85
C GLU A 44 -17.72 0.81 -7.19
N ASN A 45 -16.51 0.98 -7.74
CA ASN A 45 -16.33 1.57 -9.05
C ASN A 45 -16.93 0.71 -10.17
N GLN A 46 -16.72 -0.60 -10.15
CA GLN A 46 -17.34 -1.53 -11.10
C GLN A 46 -18.88 -1.46 -11.04
N ALA A 47 -19.45 -1.37 -9.84
CA ALA A 47 -20.89 -1.19 -9.68
C ALA A 47 -21.39 0.16 -10.24
N ARG A 48 -20.59 1.22 -10.16
CA ARG A 48 -20.88 2.52 -10.78
C ARG A 48 -20.81 2.46 -12.31
N LEU A 49 -19.78 1.82 -12.86
CA LEU A 49 -19.63 1.62 -14.31
C LEU A 49 -20.80 0.84 -14.91
N ALA A 50 -21.25 -0.23 -14.25
CA ALA A 50 -22.40 -1.01 -14.70
C ALA A 50 -23.70 -0.19 -14.79
N LYS A 51 -23.84 0.88 -13.99
CA LYS A 51 -24.99 1.79 -13.97
C LYS A 51 -24.85 3.00 -14.89
N ALA A 52 -23.72 3.16 -15.57
CA ALA A 52 -23.48 4.32 -16.43
C ALA A 52 -24.12 4.18 -17.83
N GLU A 53 -24.67 3.01 -18.19
CA GLU A 53 -25.48 2.77 -19.40
C GLU A 53 -24.87 3.28 -20.73
N GLY A 54 -23.54 3.45 -20.80
CA GLY A 54 -22.85 3.92 -22.01
C GLY A 54 -22.67 5.43 -22.11
N ASP A 55 -23.03 6.20 -21.08
CA ASP A 55 -22.70 7.62 -20.96
C ASP A 55 -21.17 7.79 -20.86
N VAL A 56 -20.57 8.26 -21.95
CA VAL A 56 -19.11 8.35 -22.10
C VAL A 56 -18.49 9.33 -21.10
N GLU A 57 -19.13 10.47 -20.85
CA GLU A 57 -18.62 11.46 -19.90
C GLU A 57 -18.65 10.91 -18.49
N LYS A 58 -19.76 10.26 -18.11
CA LYS A 58 -19.92 9.63 -16.81
C LYS A 58 -18.97 8.45 -16.63
N LEU A 59 -18.74 7.63 -17.66
CA LEU A 59 -17.76 6.54 -17.63
C LEU A 59 -16.34 7.06 -17.40
N GLN A 60 -15.95 8.13 -18.09
CA GLN A 60 -14.65 8.77 -17.90
C GLN A 60 -14.50 9.32 -16.48
N GLN A 61 -15.51 10.05 -16.00
CA GLN A 61 -15.51 10.61 -14.65
C GLN A 61 -15.36 9.51 -13.58
N ILE A 62 -16.09 8.40 -13.72
CA ILE A 62 -15.99 7.26 -12.80
C ILE A 62 -14.57 6.67 -12.79
N GLN A 63 -13.88 6.61 -13.93
CA GLN A 63 -12.50 6.12 -13.99
C GLN A 63 -11.49 7.11 -13.39
N ASP A 64 -11.67 8.40 -13.64
CA ASP A 64 -10.82 9.45 -13.09
C ASP A 64 -10.94 9.48 -11.55
N ASP A 65 -12.17 9.38 -11.03
CA ASP A 65 -12.43 9.30 -9.60
C ASP A 65 -11.72 8.11 -8.95
N LEU A 66 -11.78 6.91 -9.57
CA LEU A 66 -11.07 5.73 -9.07
C LEU A 66 -9.56 5.96 -9.05
N THR A 67 -9.02 6.61 -10.08
CA THR A 67 -7.58 6.87 -10.18
C THR A 67 -7.11 7.76 -9.03
N VAL A 68 -7.85 8.84 -8.74
CA VAL A 68 -7.57 9.73 -7.60
C VAL A 68 -7.71 8.98 -6.27
N GLU A 69 -8.75 8.17 -6.11
CA GLU A 69 -8.99 7.40 -4.91
C GLU A 69 -7.88 6.38 -4.62
N LEU A 70 -7.49 5.59 -5.63
CA LEU A 70 -6.41 4.62 -5.52
C LEU A 70 -5.09 5.27 -5.14
N ARG A 71 -4.73 6.38 -5.80
CA ARG A 71 -3.53 7.15 -5.46
C ARG A 71 -3.55 7.63 -4.01
N SER A 72 -4.69 8.18 -3.56
CA SER A 72 -4.85 8.63 -2.17
C SER A 72 -4.70 7.48 -1.17
N LEU A 73 -5.26 6.31 -1.46
CA LEU A 73 -5.12 5.11 -0.62
C LEU A 73 -3.66 4.63 -0.55
N GLU A 74 -2.94 4.61 -1.66
CA GLU A 74 -1.52 4.24 -1.70
C GLU A 74 -0.64 5.21 -0.92
N GLU A 75 -0.85 6.51 -1.08
CA GLU A 75 -0.12 7.53 -0.32
C GLU A 75 -0.40 7.42 1.18
N ARG A 76 -1.64 7.17 1.57
CA ARG A 76 -2.02 6.94 2.99
C ARG A 76 -1.38 5.67 3.55
N LYS A 77 -1.33 4.59 2.77
CA LYS A 77 -0.65 3.34 3.14
C LYS A 77 0.83 3.58 3.40
N GLU A 78 1.50 4.29 2.51
CA GLU A 78 2.93 4.59 2.68
C GLU A 78 3.18 5.53 3.86
N ARG A 79 2.36 6.56 4.07
CA ARG A 79 2.44 7.41 5.27
C ARG A 79 2.28 6.60 6.56
N ALA A 80 1.30 5.69 6.62
CA ALA A 80 1.08 4.82 7.77
C ALA A 80 2.30 3.93 8.05
N LYS A 81 2.86 3.29 7.01
CA LYS A 81 4.08 2.47 7.16
C LYS A 81 5.31 3.31 7.54
N GLN A 82 5.45 4.53 7.01
CA GLN A 82 6.54 5.44 7.41
C GLN A 82 6.42 5.85 8.88
N GLN A 83 5.21 6.10 9.38
CA GLN A 83 4.98 6.40 10.79
C GLN A 83 5.40 5.21 11.67
N LEU A 84 4.99 3.99 11.31
CA LEU A 84 5.44 2.77 11.99
C LEU A 84 6.97 2.63 11.98
N ARG A 85 7.61 2.86 10.83
CA ARG A 85 9.08 2.79 10.73
C ARG A 85 9.78 3.83 11.60
N LYS A 86 9.22 5.04 11.75
CA LYS A 86 9.73 6.05 12.69
C LYS A 86 9.59 5.59 14.14
N GLU A 87 8.47 4.96 14.49
CA GLU A 87 8.25 4.38 15.83
C GLU A 87 9.19 3.22 16.13
N PHE A 88 9.60 2.44 15.12
CA PHE A 88 10.52 1.31 15.32
C PHE A 88 11.97 1.72 15.58
N GLY A 89 12.35 2.93 15.14
CA GLY A 89 13.69 3.49 15.32
C GLY A 89 13.77 4.57 16.41
N ALA A 90 12.67 4.85 17.10
CA ALA A 90 12.61 5.67 18.31
C ALA A 90 12.78 4.79 19.55
#